data_AF-A0A6A0H3G5-F1
#
_entry.id   AF-A0A6A0H3G5-F1
#
_cell.length_a   1.000
_cell.length_b   1.000
_cell.length_c   1.000
_cell.angle_alpha   90.00
_cell.angle_beta   90.00
_cell.angle_gamma   90.00
#
_symmetry.space_group_name_H-M   'P 1'
#
loop_
_entity.id
_entity.type
_entity.pdbx_description
1 polymer ?
#
loop_
_entity_poly.entity_id
_entity_poly.type
_entity_poly.pdbx_seq_one_letter_code
_entity_poly.pdbx_strand_id
1 'polypeptide(L)' 'MQLSLAGCGFLGIYHVGVSACLRECAPHLPVGGIAGASAGAMAGACLLAGADL' A
#
# COMPACT_ATOMS: atom_id res chain seq x y z
N MET A 1 -9.22 1.86 -9.83
CA MET A 1 -8.41 2.96 -9.27
C MET A 1 -6.93 2.59 -9.38
N GLN A 2 -6.02 3.55 -9.63
CA GLN A 2 -4.57 3.32 -9.56
C GLN A 2 -4.03 3.89 -8.25
N LEU A 3 -3.33 3.09 -7.46
CA LEU A 3 -2.75 3.48 -6.18
C LEU A 3 -1.26 3.76 -6.37
N SER A 4 -0.77 4.93 -5.96
CA SER A 4 0.64 5.30 -6.03
C SER A 4 1.22 5.51 -4.64
N LEU A 5 2.31 4.81 -4.33
CA LEU A 5 2.99 4.85 -3.03
C LEU A 5 4.41 5.41 -3.20
N ALA A 6 4.57 6.70 -2.91
CA ALA A 6 5.87 7.37 -3.01
C ALA A 6 6.80 6.99 -1.85
N GLY A 7 8.07 6.70 -2.15
CA GLY A 7 9.07 6.40 -1.12
C GLY A 7 9.47 7.62 -0.29
N CYS A 8 9.64 7.44 1.01
CA CYS A 8 9.97 8.53 1.93
C CYS A 8 10.82 8.09 3.15
N GLY A 9 11.52 6.96 3.04
CA GLY A 9 12.35 6.43 4.14
C GLY A 9 11.52 6.09 5.37
N PHE A 10 11.81 6.73 6.51
CA PHE A 10 11.08 6.52 7.77
C PHE A 10 9.59 6.84 7.68
N LEU A 11 9.17 7.83 6.88
CA LEU A 11 7.74 8.09 6.66
C LEU A 11 7.02 6.92 5.95
N GLY A 12 7.75 5.91 5.46
CA GLY A 12 7.18 4.72 4.85
C GLY A 12 6.24 3.94 5.78
N ILE A 13 6.34 4.10 7.11
CA ILE A 13 5.39 3.45 8.03
C ILE A 13 3.96 3.91 7.79
N TYR A 14 3.75 5.13 7.29
CA TYR A 14 2.41 5.63 6.99
C TYR A 14 1.76 4.83 5.85
N HIS A 15 2.55 4.28 4.92
CA HIS A 15 2.02 3.39 3.88
C HIS A 15 1.50 2.08 4.46
N VAL A 16 2.06 1.59 5.57
CA VAL A 16 1.55 0.39 6.28
C VAL A 16 0.16 0.67 6.85
N GLY A 17 0.01 1.78 7.58
CA GLY A 17 -1.29 2.16 8.15
C GLY A 17 -2.37 2.43 7.10
N VAL A 18 -2.02 3.11 5.99
CA VAL A 18 -2.94 3.30 4.87
C VAL A 18 -3.33 1.97 4.23
N SER A 19 -2.37 1.06 4.05
CA SER A 19 -2.62 -0.27 3.49
C SER A 19 -3.53 -1.11 4.38
N ALA A 20 -3.33 -1.07 5.70
CA ALA A 20 -4.21 -1.75 6.67
C ALA A 20 -5.64 -1.18 6.63
N CYS A 21 -5.78 0.15 6.65
CA CYS A 21 -7.08 0.83 6.53
C CYS A 21 -7.80 0.48 5.23
N LEU A 22 -7.09 0.44 4.09
CA LEU A 22 -7.68 0.05 2.82
C LEU A 22 -8.19 -1.39 2.83
N ARG A 23 -7.46 -2.32 3.47
CA ARG A 23 -7.92 -3.71 3.63
C ARG A 23 -9.15 -3.82 4.51
N GLU A 24 -9.20 -3.08 5.61
CA GLU A 24 -10.26 -3.20 6.61
C GLU A 24 -11.53 -2.43 6.21
N CYS A 25 -11.37 -1.18 5.77
CA CYS A 25 -12.49 -0.29 5.46
C CYS A 25 -12.97 -0.39 4.01
N ALA A 26 -12.13 -0.84 3.07
CA ALA A 26 -12.47 -0.89 1.65
C ALA A 26 -11.97 -2.18 0.94
N PRO A 27 -12.28 -3.38 1.45
CA PRO A 27 -11.76 -4.65 0.92
C PRO A 27 -12.16 -4.95 -0.54
N HIS A 28 -13.26 -4.36 -0.99
CA HIS A 28 -13.81 -4.53 -2.34
C HIS A 28 -13.38 -3.41 -3.31
N LEU A 29 -12.50 -2.50 -2.88
CA LEU A 29 -12.03 -1.42 -3.73
C LEU A 29 -11.21 -2.00 -4.89
N PRO A 30 -11.62 -1.82 -6.16
CA PRO A 30 -10.91 -2.36 -7.30
C PRO A 30 -9.64 -1.53 -7.55
N VAL A 31 -8.53 -1.96 -6.95
CA VAL A 31 -7.20 -1.45 -7.24
C VAL A 31 -6.73 -2.08 -8.54
N GLY A 32 -6.87 -1.33 -9.64
CA GLY A 32 -6.53 -1.77 -11.00
C GLY A 32 -5.03 -1.76 -11.29
N GLY A 33 -4.23 -1.22 -10.37
CA GLY A 33 -2.76 -1.20 -10.44
C GLY A 33 -2.18 -0.48 -9.24
N ILE A 34 -1.04 -0.97 -8.74
CA ILE A 34 -0.25 -0.30 -7.71
C ILE A 34 1.10 0.08 -8.31
N ALA A 35 1.45 1.35 -8.20
CA ALA A 35 2.78 1.86 -8.48
C ALA A 35 3.44 2.25 -7.16
N GLY A 36 4.73 1.99 -7.01
CA GLY A 36 5.45 2.40 -5.82
C GLY A 36 6.93 2.63 -6.08
N ALA A 37 7.56 3.44 -5.24
CA ALA A 37 9.00 3.70 -5.29
C ALA A 37 9.65 3.46 -3.92
N SER A 38 10.82 2.81 -3.89
CA SER A 38 11.57 2.52 -2.65
C SER A 38 10.66 1.87 -1.57
N ALA A 39 10.56 2.45 -0.37
CA ALA A 39 9.69 1.96 0.71
C ALA A 39 8.21 1.84 0.31
N GLY A 40 7.71 2.71 -0.58
CA GLY A 40 6.34 2.63 -1.10
C GLY A 40 6.13 1.43 -2.04
N ALA A 41 7.17 1.01 -2.77
CA ALA A 41 7.11 -0.21 -3.59
C ALA A 41 7.00 -1.46 -2.70
N MET A 42 7.73 -1.50 -1.59
CA MET A 42 7.64 -2.59 -0.61
C MET A 42 6.24 -2.66 0.02
N ALA A 43 5.72 -1.53 0.49
CA ALA A 43 4.37 -1.47 1.06
C ALA A 43 3.29 -1.91 0.04
N GLY A 44 3.40 -1.44 -1.20
CA GLY A 44 2.50 -1.86 -2.29
C GLY A 44 2.58 -3.35 -2.59
N ALA A 45 3.79 -3.92 -2.59
CA ALA A 45 3.99 -5.35 -2.76
C ALA A 45 3.37 -6.16 -1.60
N CYS A 46 3.55 -5.72 -0.35
CA CYS A 46 2.92 -6.34 0.82
C CYS A 46 1.39 -6.30 0.75
N LEU A 47 0.82 -5.16 0.32
CA LEU A 47 -0.63 -5.00 0.14
C LEU A 47 -1.17 -5.96 -0.93
N LEU A 48 -0.45 -6.16 -2.06
CA LEU A 48 -0.83 -7.13 -3.10
C LEU A 48 -0.65 -8.58 -2.66
N ALA A 49 0.40 -8.87 -1.91
CA ALA A 49 0.70 -10.21 -1.40
C ALA A 49 -0.24 -10.65 -0.26
N GLY A 50 -1.08 -9.74 0.25
CA GLY A 50 -1.93 -10.00 1.40
C GLY A 50 -1.16 -10.24 2.69
N ALA A 51 0.06 -9.67 2.80
CA ALA A 51 0.86 -9.77 4.00
C ALA A 51 0.11 -9.16 5.20
N ASP A 52 0.23 -9.76 6.38
CA ASP A 52 -0.25 -9.14 7.61
C ASP A 52 0.55 -7.85 7.86
N LEU A 53 -0.15 -6.73 7.92
CA LEU A 53 0.37 -5.36 7.97
C LEU A 53 -0.06 -4.67 9.25
#